data_AF-A0A3A1TSG0-F1
#
_entry.id   AF-A0A3A1TSG0-F1
#
_cell.length_a   1.000
_cell.length_b   1.000
_cell.length_c   1.000
_cell.angle_alpha   90.00
_cell.angle_beta   90.00
_cell.angle_gamma   90.00
#
_symmetry.space_group_name_H-M   'P 1'
#
loop_
_entity.id
_entity.type
_entity.pdbx_description
1 polymer ?
#
loop_
_entity_poly.entity_id
_entity_poly.type
_entity_poly.pdbx_seq_one_letter_code
_entity_poly.pdbx_strand_id
1 'polypeptide(L)' 'MLPVVGAVRDHGAMSDGEDEGLRGLHPAVPVAADDRDLDTPNCPDCLVRMEAEESAGGEPYWACTECGLVALA' A
#
# COMPACT_ATOMS: atom_id res chain seq x y z
N MET A 1 -32.69 -48.27 -25.94
CA MET A 1 -31.28 -48.70 -25.96
C MET A 1 -30.61 -48.01 -27.14
N LEU A 2 -29.72 -47.05 -26.87
CA LEU A 2 -28.91 -46.34 -27.86
C LEU A 2 -27.44 -46.42 -27.39
N PRO A 3 -26.47 -46.80 -28.24
CA PRO A 3 -25.06 -46.80 -27.86
C PRO A 3 -24.46 -45.43 -28.17
N VAL A 4 -23.90 -44.77 -27.16
CA VAL A 4 -23.09 -43.56 -27.37
C VAL A 4 -21.66 -43.91 -27.03
N VAL A 5 -20.89 -44.13 -28.11
CA VAL A 5 -19.44 -44.16 -28.15
C VAL A 5 -18.94 -42.79 -27.67
N GLY A 6 -18.13 -42.77 -26.61
CA GLY A 6 -17.67 -41.54 -25.97
C GLY A 6 -16.21 -41.61 -25.55
N ALA A 7 -15.35 -41.30 -26.51
CA ALA A 7 -14.00 -40.72 -26.40
C ALA A 7 -13.18 -41.02 -25.12
N VAL A 8 -12.16 -41.86 -25.27
CA VAL A 8 -10.96 -41.82 -24.42
C VAL A 8 -10.36 -40.42 -24.55
N ARG A 9 -10.41 -39.64 -23.47
CA ARG A 9 -9.77 -38.33 -23.39
C ARG A 9 -8.33 -38.57 -22.97
N ASP A 10 -7.44 -38.54 -23.96
CA ASP A 10 -6.00 -38.44 -23.78
C ASP A 10 -5.71 -37.17 -22.98
N HIS A 11 -5.36 -37.32 -21.70
CA HIS A 11 -4.91 -36.22 -20.86
C HIS A 11 -3.44 -35.98 -21.18
N GLY A 12 -3.21 -34.99 -22.04
CA GLY A 12 -1.90 -34.59 -22.53
C GLY A 12 -0.88 -34.37 -21.42
N ALA A 13 0.35 -34.73 -21.76
CA ALA A 13 1.54 -34.54 -20.94
C ALA A 13 1.69 -33.07 -20.51
N MET A 14 1.74 -32.84 -19.20
CA MET A 14 2.14 -31.57 -18.61
C MET A 14 3.68 -31.57 -18.66
N SER A 15 4.27 -30.77 -19.55
CA SER A 15 5.70 -30.46 -19.48
C SER A 15 5.89 -29.45 -18.36
N ASP A 16 6.58 -29.87 -17.29
CA ASP A 16 7.08 -29.00 -16.24
C ASP A 16 8.15 -28.07 -16.85
N GLY A 17 7.69 -26.92 -17.35
CA GLY A 17 8.55 -25.79 -17.68
C GLY A 17 8.99 -25.13 -16.38
N GLU A 18 10.19 -25.46 -15.94
CA GLU A 18 10.92 -24.75 -14.89
C GLU A 18 11.28 -23.35 -15.43
N ASP A 19 10.31 -22.43 -15.45
CA ASP A 19 10.62 -21.01 -15.62
C ASP A 19 11.19 -20.51 -14.30
N GLU A 20 12.51 -20.51 -14.25
CA GLU A 20 13.37 -19.87 -13.26
C GLU A 20 13.21 -18.34 -13.39
N GLY A 21 11.98 -17.87 -13.15
CA GLY A 21 11.59 -16.48 -13.14
C GLY A 21 12.19 -15.83 -11.91
N LEU A 22 13.38 -15.26 -12.12
CA LEU A 22 14.12 -14.40 -11.22
C LEU A 22 13.20 -13.79 -10.16
N ARG A 23 13.39 -14.22 -8.91
CA ARG A 23 12.94 -13.49 -7.73
C ARG A 23 13.39 -12.05 -7.94
N GLY A 24 12.45 -11.20 -8.32
CA GLY A 24 12.64 -9.78 -8.46
C GLY A 24 13.17 -9.30 -7.13
N LEU A 25 14.48 -9.10 -7.08
CA LEU A 25 15.14 -8.33 -6.05
C LEU A 25 14.59 -6.92 -6.24
N HIS A 26 13.41 -6.67 -5.68
CA HIS A 26 13.02 -5.33 -5.35
C HIS A 26 14.21 -4.80 -4.56
N PRO A 27 14.92 -3.76 -5.04
CA PRO A 27 15.94 -3.16 -4.23
C PRO A 27 15.25 -2.86 -2.90
N ALA A 28 15.77 -3.45 -1.82
CA ALA A 28 15.34 -3.12 -0.48
C ALA A 28 15.73 -1.66 -0.32
N VAL A 29 14.84 -0.76 -0.73
CA VAL A 29 14.97 0.64 -0.40
C VAL A 29 14.97 0.62 1.12
N PRO A 30 16.06 1.05 1.78
CA PRO A 30 15.96 1.37 3.20
C PRO A 30 15.07 2.61 3.25
N VAL A 31 13.76 2.41 3.16
CA VAL A 31 12.81 3.43 3.55
C VAL A 31 12.94 3.41 5.07
N ALA A 32 13.92 4.16 5.57
CA ALA A 32 13.78 4.80 6.85
C ALA A 32 12.61 5.78 6.68
N ALA A 33 11.40 5.25 6.53
CA ALA A 33 10.20 5.99 6.84
C ALA A 33 10.28 6.05 8.35
N ASP A 34 10.71 7.20 8.86
CA ASP A 34 10.50 7.51 10.25
C ASP A 34 8.98 7.29 10.46
N ASP A 35 8.58 6.27 11.23
CA ASP A 35 7.15 5.90 11.36
C ASP A 35 6.28 7.08 11.82
N ARG A 36 6.91 8.13 12.39
CA ARG A 36 6.28 9.41 12.70
C ARG A 36 5.68 10.12 11.49
N ASP A 37 6.14 9.82 10.27
CA ASP A 37 5.57 10.41 9.08
C ASP A 37 4.16 9.89 8.78
N LEU A 38 3.79 8.69 9.24
CA LEU A 38 2.45 8.12 9.04
C LEU A 38 1.39 8.71 9.98
N ASP A 39 1.80 9.22 11.15
CA ASP A 39 0.88 9.79 12.15
C ASP A 39 0.45 11.23 11.84
N THR A 40 1.06 11.88 10.85
CA THR A 40 0.71 13.26 10.48
C THR A 40 -0.53 13.29 9.57
N PRO A 41 -1.63 13.93 10.00
CA PRO A 41 -2.84 14.03 9.20
C PRO A 41 -2.67 15.01 8.02
N ASN A 42 -3.48 14.80 6.99
CA ASN A 42 -3.69 15.79 5.94
C ASN A 42 -4.85 16.72 6.32
N CYS A 43 -4.78 17.98 5.89
CA CYS A 43 -5.86 18.94 6.04
C CYS A 43 -7.09 18.47 5.24
N PRO A 44 -8.31 18.43 5.83
CA PRO A 44 -9.51 17.97 5.14
C PRO A 44 -9.95 18.87 3.98
N ASP A 45 -9.56 20.16 4.00
CA ASP A 45 -9.92 21.13 2.96
C ASP A 45 -8.86 21.24 1.86
N CYS A 46 -7.59 21.38 2.26
CA CYS A 46 -6.50 21.62 1.31
C CYS A 46 -5.83 20.33 0.82
N LEU A 47 -6.06 19.19 1.49
CA LEU A 47 -5.44 17.88 1.21
C LEU A 47 -3.90 17.88 1.28
N VAL A 48 -3.31 18.91 1.88
CA VAL A 48 -1.88 18.99 2.17
C VAL A 48 -1.59 18.44 3.56
N ARG A 49 -0.36 17.97 3.77
CA ARG A 49 0.14 17.51 5.07
C ARG A 49 0.13 18.67 6.08
N MET A 50 -0.34 18.42 7.29
CA MET A 50 -0.32 19.41 8.38
C MET A 50 1.03 19.39 9.12
N GLU A 51 1.38 20.48 9.81
CA GLU A 51 2.58 20.57 10.64
C GLU A 51 2.21 20.50 12.13
N ALA A 52 3.06 19.85 12.94
CA ALA A 52 2.89 19.82 14.39
C ALA A 52 3.41 21.11 15.01
N GLU A 53 2.57 21.76 15.79
CA GLU A 53 2.86 23.01 16.51
C GLU A 53 2.56 22.83 18.00
N GLU A 54 3.12 23.70 18.83
CA GLU A 54 2.91 23.67 20.29
C GLU A 54 2.11 24.90 20.75
N SER A 55 1.03 24.67 21.49
CA SER A 55 0.25 25.76 22.10
C SER A 55 1.05 26.44 23.21
N ALA A 56 0.63 27.64 23.63
CA ALA A 56 1.24 28.34 24.78
C ALA A 56 1.20 27.53 26.09
N GLY A 57 0.31 26.53 26.19
CA GLY A 57 0.22 25.58 27.30
C GLY A 57 1.07 24.31 27.15
N GLY A 58 1.79 24.15 26.04
CA GLY A 58 2.59 22.96 25.73
C GLY A 58 1.82 21.78 25.14
N GLU A 59 0.55 21.97 24.77
CA GLU A 59 -0.26 20.96 24.10
C GLU A 59 0.01 20.96 22.59
N PRO A 60 0.38 19.80 21.99
CA PRO A 60 0.63 19.71 20.55
C PRO A 60 -0.69 19.80 19.76
N TYR A 61 -0.64 20.43 18.61
CA TYR A 61 -1.74 20.48 17.64
C TYR A 61 -1.21 20.44 16.22
N TRP A 62 -2.05 20.03 15.28
CA TRP A 62 -1.78 20.05 13.85
C TRP A 62 -2.28 21.37 13.25
N ALA A 63 -1.45 22.05 12.47
CA ALA A 63 -1.79 23.27 11.74
C ALA A 63 -1.63 23.08 10.23
N CYS A 64 -2.63 23.51 9.46
CA CYS A 64 -2.50 23.60 8.01
C CYS A 64 -1.80 24.90 7.62
N THR A 65 -0.68 24.79 6.90
CA THR A 65 0.11 25.92 6.41
C THR A 65 -0.58 26.75 5.34
N GLU A 66 -1.55 26.17 4.63
CA GLU A 66 -2.23 26.83 3.50
C GLU A 66 -3.47 27.63 3.95
N CYS A 67 -4.32 27.04 4.81
CA CYS A 67 -5.60 27.64 5.20
C CYS A 67 -5.71 28.00 6.69
N GLY A 68 -4.75 27.59 7.52
CA GLY A 68 -4.78 27.85 8.96
C GLY A 68 -5.74 26.98 9.77
N LEU A 69 -6.35 25.95 9.17
CA LEU A 69 -7.16 24.97 9.90
C LEU A 69 -6.30 24.26 10.95
N VAL A 70 -6.84 24.10 12.16
CA VAL A 70 -6.19 23.39 13.27
C VAL A 70 -6.95 22.13 13.68
N ALA A 71 -6.22 21.09 14.05
CA ALA A 71 -6.75 19.84 14.62
C ALA A 71 -5.92 19.43 15.84
N LEU A 72 -6.53 18.78 16.83
CA LEU A 72 -5.79 18.27 17.99
C LEU A 72 -4.94 17.07 17.60
N ALA A 73 -3.73 16.98 18.16
CA ALA A 73 -2.80 15.88 17.92
C ALA A 73 -3.07 14.66 18.80
#